data_AF-A0AAI9TLG7-F1
#
_entry.id   AF-A0AAI9TLG7-F1
#
_cell.length_a   1.000
_cell.length_b   1.000
_cell.length_c   1.000
_cell.angle_alpha   90.00
_cell.angle_beta   90.00
_cell.angle_gamma   90.00
#
_symmetry.space_group_name_H-M   'P 1'
#
loop_
_entity.id
_entity.type
_entity.pdbx_description
1 polymer ?
#
loop_
_entity_poly.entity_id
_entity_poly.type
_entity_poly.pdbx_seq_one_letter_code
_entity_poly.pdbx_strand_id
1 'polypeptide(L)'
;MLFAIVFLQCIPGGGLTAFNKIILTGLGYSSVESTVVAMPEHAIQLVSVLLAGGICSYIGKGRCIAMILSNICVLVGSVLLYALPAERKMSRLGAVYSLLTCTVSYIMCMSMISSNVAGFTKKMTASVMIFVGYCVGQIITPQFFISSEAPTYPTGFRAYFVTASMMIVIQAALMMYYLNENRRRDRRSEATVITDEGNQHHILETDLMDLTDREQPNFRYTW
;
A
#
# COMPACT_ATOMS: atom_id res chain seq x y z
N MET A 1 12.58 1.29 1.67
CA MET A 1 11.53 0.89 0.70
C MET A 1 10.14 0.93 1.32
N LEU A 2 9.89 0.21 2.43
CA LEU A 2 8.58 0.24 3.12
C LEU A 2 8.13 1.66 3.54
N PHE A 3 9.03 2.47 4.10
CA PHE A 3 8.75 3.88 4.40
C PHE A 3 8.29 4.68 3.17
N ALA A 4 8.98 4.52 2.04
CA ALA A 4 8.64 5.23 0.80
C ALA A 4 7.29 4.78 0.25
N ILE A 5 6.95 3.49 0.35
CA ILE A 5 5.64 2.96 -0.04
C ILE A 5 4.55 3.60 0.82
N VAL A 6 4.70 3.63 2.15
CA VAL A 6 3.69 4.23 3.04
C VAL A 6 3.59 5.74 2.83
N PHE A 7 4.71 6.44 2.68
CA PHE A 7 4.71 7.87 2.39
C PHE A 7 3.96 8.19 1.08
N LEU A 8 4.30 7.50 -0.01
CA LEU A 8 3.65 7.70 -1.31
C LEU A 8 2.17 7.32 -1.28
N GLN A 9 1.78 6.32 -0.48
CA GLN A 9 0.40 5.88 -0.28
C GLN A 9 -0.47 6.94 0.42
N CYS A 10 0.12 7.83 1.21
CA CYS A 10 -0.61 8.87 1.93
C CYS A 10 -1.11 9.99 1.02
N ILE A 11 -0.44 10.21 -0.10
CA ILE A 11 -0.86 11.19 -1.11
C ILE A 11 -2.22 10.80 -1.69
N PRO A 12 -2.40 9.59 -2.26
CA PRO A 12 -3.69 9.19 -2.76
C PRO A 12 -4.70 8.91 -1.64
N GLY A 13 -4.28 8.26 -0.55
CA GLY A 13 -5.20 7.91 0.54
C GLY A 13 -5.74 9.11 1.31
N GLY A 14 -4.88 10.07 1.64
CA GLY A 14 -5.28 11.31 2.31
C GLY A 14 -6.00 12.29 1.37
N GLY A 15 -5.66 12.24 0.08
CA GLY A 15 -6.20 13.16 -0.91
C GLY A 15 -7.64 12.79 -1.22
N LEU A 16 -7.91 11.49 -1.38
CA LEU A 16 -9.25 11.02 -1.65
C LEU A 16 -10.13 11.32 -0.44
N THR A 17 -9.71 10.96 0.77
CA THR A 17 -10.52 11.17 1.97
C THR A 17 -10.79 12.65 2.29
N ALA A 18 -9.78 13.52 2.18
CA ALA A 18 -9.94 14.95 2.49
C ALA A 18 -10.69 15.73 1.39
N PHE A 19 -10.48 15.39 0.12
CA PHE A 19 -11.01 16.15 -1.02
C PHE A 19 -12.14 15.43 -1.77
N ASN A 20 -12.61 14.27 -1.31
CA ASN A 20 -13.64 13.51 -2.02
C ASN A 20 -14.87 14.36 -2.34
N LYS A 21 -15.37 15.09 -1.35
CA LYS A 21 -16.55 15.93 -1.52
C LYS A 21 -16.34 17.01 -2.58
N ILE A 22 -15.14 17.57 -2.66
CA ILE A 22 -14.77 18.60 -3.66
C ILE A 22 -14.66 17.97 -5.06
N ILE A 23 -14.13 16.75 -5.15
CA ILE A 23 -14.07 15.99 -6.40
C ILE A 23 -15.50 15.69 -6.88
N LEU A 24 -16.36 15.19 -6.00
CA LEU A 24 -17.76 14.85 -6.32
C LEU A 24 -18.60 16.09 -6.71
N THR A 25 -18.43 17.23 -6.02
CA THR A 25 -19.09 18.47 -6.45
C THR A 25 -18.53 18.98 -7.78
N GLY A 26 -17.23 18.82 -8.03
CA GLY A 26 -16.60 19.10 -9.32
C GLY A 26 -17.09 18.21 -10.47
N LEU A 27 -17.65 17.03 -10.17
CA LEU A 27 -18.33 16.16 -11.13
C LEU A 27 -19.78 16.60 -11.42
N GLY A 28 -20.27 17.65 -10.75
CA GLY A 28 -21.61 18.19 -10.96
C GLY A 28 -22.70 17.50 -10.13
N TYR A 29 -22.35 16.94 -8.97
CA TYR A 29 -23.28 16.53 -7.93
C TYR A 29 -23.50 17.67 -6.93
N SER A 30 -24.71 17.81 -6.40
CA SER A 30 -24.99 18.73 -5.30
C SER A 30 -24.23 18.33 -4.03
N SER A 31 -24.04 19.25 -3.08
CA SER A 31 -23.41 18.95 -1.78
C SER A 31 -24.12 17.83 -1.00
N VAL A 32 -25.44 17.76 -1.13
CA VAL A 32 -26.26 16.71 -0.50
C VAL A 32 -26.06 15.37 -1.22
N GLU A 33 -26.15 15.38 -2.55
CA GLU A 33 -25.95 14.20 -3.39
C GLU A 33 -24.54 13.62 -3.26
N SER A 34 -23.52 14.47 -3.18
CA SER A 34 -22.12 14.05 -2.98
C SER A 34 -21.94 13.27 -1.68
N THR A 35 -22.69 13.62 -0.63
CA THR A 35 -22.64 12.89 0.65
C THR A 35 -23.28 11.51 0.52
N VAL A 36 -24.39 11.41 -0.20
CA VAL A 36 -25.08 10.13 -0.48
C VAL A 36 -24.21 9.23 -1.34
N VAL A 37 -23.57 9.78 -2.36
CA VAL A 37 -22.69 9.05 -3.28
C VAL A 37 -21.39 8.62 -2.61
N ALA A 38 -20.91 9.34 -1.59
CA ALA A 38 -19.75 8.94 -0.79
C ALA A 38 -20.03 7.80 0.21
N MET A 39 -21.30 7.51 0.57
CA MET A 39 -21.60 6.41 1.48
C MET A 39 -21.18 5.02 0.95
N PRO A 40 -21.53 4.62 -0.29
CA PRO A 40 -21.14 3.31 -0.83
C PRO A 40 -19.63 3.18 -1.06
N GLU A 41 -18.89 4.27 -1.18
CA GLU A 41 -17.44 4.27 -1.36
C GLU A 41 -16.71 3.50 -0.26
N HIS A 42 -17.06 3.77 1.00
CA HIS A 42 -16.45 3.11 2.14
C HIS A 42 -16.84 1.63 2.24
N ALA A 43 -18.04 1.26 1.77
CA ALA A 43 -18.44 -0.14 1.68
C ALA A 43 -17.61 -0.88 0.61
N ILE A 44 -17.39 -0.26 -0.56
CA ILE A 44 -16.53 -0.82 -1.62
C ILE A 44 -15.09 -0.96 -1.13
N GLN A 45 -14.58 0.04 -0.40
CA GLN A 45 -13.26 0.01 0.22
C GLN A 45 -13.14 -1.17 1.21
N LEU A 46 -14.13 -1.36 2.10
CA LEU A 46 -14.16 -2.47 3.05
C LEU A 46 -14.15 -3.83 2.34
N VAL A 47 -15.04 -4.02 1.35
CA VAL A 47 -15.13 -5.26 0.57
C VAL A 47 -13.82 -5.53 -0.16
N SER A 48 -13.22 -4.52 -0.77
CA SER A 48 -11.94 -4.64 -1.49
C SER A 48 -10.81 -5.11 -0.55
N VAL A 49 -10.75 -4.58 0.66
CA VAL A 49 -9.77 -4.98 1.68
C VAL A 49 -10.02 -6.41 2.16
N LEU A 50 -11.27 -6.78 2.43
CA LEU A 50 -11.61 -8.14 2.87
C LEU A 50 -11.31 -9.18 1.79
N LEU A 51 -11.62 -8.89 0.53
CA LEU A 51 -11.30 -9.76 -0.60
C LEU A 51 -9.78 -9.91 -0.76
N ALA A 52 -9.04 -8.80 -0.76
CA ALA A 52 -7.58 -8.85 -0.87
C ALA A 52 -6.94 -9.59 0.31
N GLY A 53 -7.45 -9.38 1.53
CA GLY A 53 -7.05 -10.09 2.75
C GLY A 53 -7.31 -11.59 2.65
N GLY A 54 -8.52 -11.99 2.27
CA GLY A 54 -8.92 -13.38 2.11
C GLY A 54 -8.08 -14.11 1.05
N ILE A 55 -7.88 -13.47 -0.11
CA ILE A 55 -7.05 -14.01 -1.20
C ILE A 55 -5.60 -14.20 -0.72
N CYS A 56 -5.03 -13.21 -0.02
CA CYS A 56 -3.66 -13.32 0.49
C CYS A 56 -3.51 -14.42 1.56
N SER A 57 -4.52 -14.59 2.42
CA SER A 57 -4.53 -15.65 3.42
C SER A 57 -4.63 -17.04 2.79
N TYR A 58 -5.38 -17.20 1.71
CA TYR A 58 -5.52 -18.48 1.01
C TYR A 58 -4.27 -18.84 0.18
N ILE A 59 -3.66 -17.86 -0.48
CA ILE A 59 -2.49 -18.08 -1.37
C ILE A 59 -1.17 -18.15 -0.58
N GLY A 60 -1.12 -17.62 0.64
CA GLY A 60 0.04 -17.68 1.55
C GLY A 60 1.26 -16.85 1.13
N LYS A 61 1.47 -16.60 -0.18
CA LYS A 61 2.63 -15.90 -0.78
C LYS A 61 2.21 -14.97 -1.93
N GLY A 62 1.29 -14.05 -1.67
CA GLY A 62 0.73 -13.15 -2.70
C GLY A 62 0.64 -11.68 -2.29
N ARG A 63 1.27 -11.27 -1.18
CA ARG A 63 1.01 -9.95 -0.58
C ARG A 63 1.54 -8.82 -1.47
N CYS A 64 2.76 -8.93 -2.01
CA CYS A 64 3.30 -7.98 -2.98
C CYS A 64 2.51 -7.98 -4.29
N ILE A 65 2.00 -9.13 -4.73
CA ILE A 65 1.19 -9.22 -5.96
C ILE A 65 -0.14 -8.48 -5.75
N ALA A 66 -0.80 -8.67 -4.61
CA ALA A 66 -2.03 -7.95 -4.27
C ALA A 66 -1.79 -6.44 -4.15
N MET A 67 -0.66 -6.02 -3.58
CA MET A 67 -0.25 -4.62 -3.52
C MET A 67 -0.08 -4.03 -4.93
N ILE A 68 0.66 -4.71 -5.81
CA ILE A 68 0.89 -4.26 -7.19
C ILE A 68 -0.45 -4.19 -7.95
N LEU A 69 -1.29 -5.22 -7.84
CA LEU A 69 -2.59 -5.27 -8.51
C LEU A 69 -3.50 -4.12 -8.06
N SER A 70 -3.56 -3.85 -6.74
CA SER A 70 -4.34 -2.73 -6.22
C SER A 70 -3.84 -1.37 -6.75
N ASN A 71 -2.53 -1.18 -6.87
CA ASN A 71 -1.97 0.05 -7.43
C ASN A 71 -2.18 0.16 -8.95
N ILE A 72 -2.24 -0.95 -9.67
CA ILE A 72 -2.66 -0.95 -11.08
C ILE A 72 -4.11 -0.48 -11.20
N CYS A 73 -5.01 -0.94 -10.33
CA CYS A 73 -6.39 -0.44 -10.30
C CYS A 73 -6.47 1.07 -10.06
N VAL A 74 -5.64 1.59 -9.15
CA VAL A 74 -5.53 3.03 -8.88
C VAL A 74 -4.99 3.78 -10.10
N LEU A 75 -3.97 3.23 -10.77
CA LEU A 75 -3.42 3.80 -11.99
C LEU A 75 -4.47 3.87 -13.10
N VAL A 76 -5.20 2.78 -13.34
CA VAL A 76 -6.30 2.73 -14.30
C VAL A 76 -7.40 3.73 -13.94
N GLY A 77 -7.78 3.83 -12.66
CA GLY A 77 -8.73 4.83 -12.18
C GLY A 77 -8.28 6.26 -12.47
N SER A 78 -6.99 6.57 -12.25
CA SER A 78 -6.43 7.90 -12.52
C SER A 78 -6.41 8.24 -14.02
N VAL A 79 -6.08 7.27 -14.88
CA VAL A 79 -6.09 7.44 -16.34
C VAL A 79 -7.52 7.61 -16.85
N LEU A 80 -8.47 6.83 -16.32
CA LEU A 80 -9.88 6.93 -16.69
C LEU A 80 -10.45 8.30 -16.31
N LEU A 81 -10.06 8.85 -15.17
CA LEU A 81 -10.43 10.21 -14.74
C LEU A 81 -9.87 11.30 -15.67
N TYR A 82 -8.69 11.10 -16.25
CA TYR A 82 -8.07 12.04 -17.19
C TYR A 82 -8.67 11.93 -18.60
N ALA A 83 -8.96 10.71 -19.06
CA ALA A 83 -9.41 10.46 -20.42
C ALA A 83 -10.94 10.66 -20.63
N LEU A 84 -11.74 10.61 -19.57
CA LEU A 84 -13.19 10.69 -19.72
C LEU A 84 -13.71 12.13 -19.86
N PRO A 85 -14.56 12.39 -20.88
CA PRO A 85 -15.26 13.66 -21.00
C PRO A 85 -16.23 13.87 -19.82
N ALA A 86 -16.39 15.14 -19.42
CA ALA A 86 -17.17 15.55 -18.24
C ALA A 86 -18.66 15.15 -18.30
N GLU A 87 -19.18 14.81 -19.50
CA GLU A 87 -20.57 14.42 -19.73
C GLU A 87 -20.93 13.05 -19.13
N ARG A 88 -19.96 12.15 -18.92
CA ARG A 88 -20.21 10.79 -18.37
C ARG A 88 -20.00 10.74 -16.86
N LYS A 89 -20.91 11.35 -16.09
CA LYS A 89 -20.85 11.41 -14.61
C LYS A 89 -20.68 10.04 -13.94
N MET A 90 -21.45 9.04 -14.35
CA MET A 90 -21.40 7.68 -13.76
C MET A 90 -20.04 6.99 -13.98
N SER A 91 -19.42 7.20 -15.14
CA SER A 91 -18.14 6.57 -15.46
C SER A 91 -16.97 7.25 -14.72
N ARG A 92 -17.04 8.58 -14.50
CA ARG A 92 -16.08 9.28 -13.62
C ARG A 92 -16.24 8.87 -12.15
N LEU A 93 -17.48 8.61 -11.70
CA LEU A 93 -17.72 8.09 -10.36
C LEU A 93 -17.08 6.70 -10.15
N GLY A 94 -17.24 5.79 -11.12
CA GLY A 94 -16.56 4.49 -11.09
C GLY A 94 -15.02 4.60 -11.08
N ALA A 95 -14.47 5.62 -11.74
CA ALA A 95 -13.04 5.91 -11.68
C ALA A 95 -12.59 6.36 -10.28
N VAL A 96 -13.37 7.22 -9.61
CA VAL A 96 -13.12 7.61 -8.21
C VAL A 96 -13.20 6.40 -7.28
N TYR A 97 -14.17 5.50 -7.48
CA TYR A 97 -14.26 4.27 -6.69
C TYR A 97 -13.05 3.36 -6.86
N SER A 98 -12.47 3.32 -8.05
CA SER A 98 -11.25 2.55 -8.32
C SER A 98 -10.02 3.12 -7.61
N LEU A 99 -10.00 4.43 -7.31
CA LEU A 99 -8.92 5.06 -6.55
C LEU A 99 -8.95 4.66 -5.05
N LEU A 100 -10.12 4.32 -4.50
CA LEU A 100 -10.25 3.87 -3.10
C LEU A 100 -9.55 2.53 -2.83
N THR A 101 -9.33 1.73 -3.88
CA THR A 101 -8.60 0.47 -3.81
C THR A 101 -7.15 0.67 -3.33
N CYS A 102 -6.62 1.90 -3.35
CA CYS A 102 -5.30 2.23 -2.79
C CYS A 102 -5.15 1.80 -1.32
N THR A 103 -6.24 1.73 -0.55
CA THR A 103 -6.26 1.31 0.86
C THR A 103 -5.71 -0.12 1.06
N VAL A 104 -5.92 -0.99 0.07
CA VAL A 104 -5.44 -2.37 0.11
C VAL A 104 -3.91 -2.40 0.19
N SER A 105 -3.24 -1.58 -0.61
CA SER A 105 -1.77 -1.46 -0.62
C SER A 105 -1.22 -1.01 0.73
N TYR A 106 -1.90 -0.07 1.41
CA TYR A 106 -1.52 0.37 2.77
C TYR A 106 -1.58 -0.76 3.80
N ILE A 107 -2.72 -1.48 3.87
CA ILE A 107 -2.95 -2.53 4.86
C ILE A 107 -1.98 -3.69 4.65
N MET A 108 -1.75 -4.08 3.39
CA MET A 108 -0.77 -5.11 3.05
C MET A 108 0.65 -4.69 3.41
N CYS A 109 1.01 -3.42 3.21
CA CYS A 109 2.31 -2.91 3.64
C CYS A 109 2.48 -3.04 5.18
N MET A 110 1.47 -2.65 5.95
CA MET A 110 1.47 -2.78 7.42
C MET A 110 1.59 -4.24 7.87
N SER A 111 0.89 -5.15 7.20
CA SER A 111 1.03 -6.60 7.44
C SER A 111 2.45 -7.08 7.16
N MET A 112 3.05 -6.65 6.04
CA MET A 112 4.43 -7.00 5.69
C MET A 112 5.45 -6.48 6.70
N ILE A 113 5.27 -5.26 7.22
CA ILE A 113 6.14 -4.71 8.27
C ILE A 113 6.10 -5.60 9.52
N SER A 114 4.90 -6.06 9.91
CA SER A 114 4.74 -6.91 11.08
C SER A 114 5.42 -8.28 10.92
N SER A 115 5.42 -8.84 9.71
CA SER A 115 6.01 -10.15 9.40
C SER A 115 7.48 -10.12 9.02
N ASN A 116 7.99 -9.01 8.46
CA ASN A 116 9.35 -8.91 7.94
C ASN A 116 10.33 -8.17 8.87
N VAL A 117 9.87 -7.66 10.01
CA VAL A 117 10.72 -7.02 11.02
C VAL A 117 10.71 -7.86 12.30
N ALA A 118 11.81 -8.58 12.52
CA ALA A 118 12.10 -9.26 13.77
C ALA A 118 12.81 -8.31 14.77
N GLY A 119 12.59 -8.56 16.06
CA GLY A 119 13.08 -7.76 17.17
C GLY A 119 12.10 -6.66 17.61
N PHE A 120 11.79 -6.60 18.91
CA PHE A 120 10.84 -5.67 19.51
C PHE A 120 11.28 -4.22 19.31
N THR A 121 12.54 -3.92 19.62
CA THR A 121 13.09 -2.57 19.52
C THR A 121 13.08 -2.07 18.07
N LYS A 122 13.53 -2.90 17.13
CA LYS A 122 13.56 -2.56 15.70
C LYS A 122 12.16 -2.41 15.12
N LYS A 123 11.22 -3.27 15.51
CA LYS A 123 9.82 -3.19 15.07
C LYS A 123 9.16 -1.91 15.55
N MET A 124 9.42 -1.49 16.79
CA MET A 124 8.93 -0.22 17.33
C MET A 124 9.52 0.97 16.56
N THR A 125 10.85 1.03 16.39
CA THR A 125 11.50 2.12 15.63
C THR A 125 11.00 2.19 14.19
N ALA A 126 10.86 1.05 13.52
CA ALA A 126 10.33 1.00 12.15
C ALA A 126 8.90 1.54 12.08
N SER A 127 8.03 1.12 13.01
CA SER A 127 6.63 1.59 13.07
C SER A 127 6.55 3.09 13.32
N VAL A 128 7.39 3.65 14.20
CA VAL A 128 7.47 5.10 14.43
C VAL A 128 7.92 5.84 13.17
N MET A 129 8.96 5.36 12.48
CA MET A 129 9.40 5.98 11.21
C MET A 129 8.27 5.98 10.17
N ILE A 130 7.52 4.89 10.06
CA ILE A 130 6.38 4.80 9.14
C ILE A 130 5.27 5.78 9.52
N PHE A 131 4.99 5.92 10.81
CA PHE A 131 4.00 6.87 11.30
C PHE A 131 4.40 8.32 11.01
N VAL A 132 5.69 8.67 11.17
CA VAL A 132 6.22 9.98 10.76
C VAL A 132 6.01 10.20 9.26
N GLY A 133 6.33 9.20 8.43
CA GLY A 133 6.08 9.27 6.99
C GLY A 133 4.60 9.48 6.66
N TYR A 134 3.71 8.81 7.39
CA TYR A 134 2.27 8.98 7.26
C TYR A 134 1.81 10.42 7.57
N CYS A 135 2.28 10.99 8.68
CA CYS A 135 1.98 12.36 9.07
C CYS A 135 2.49 13.38 8.05
N VAL A 136 3.75 13.25 7.60
CA VAL A 136 4.33 14.15 6.60
C VAL A 136 3.57 14.05 5.27
N GLY A 137 3.22 12.83 4.85
CA GLY A 137 2.42 12.61 3.66
C GLY A 137 1.09 13.37 3.71
N GLN A 138 0.34 13.23 4.80
CA GLN A 138 -0.93 13.94 4.98
C GLN A 138 -0.80 15.48 5.01
N ILE A 139 0.32 16.02 5.49
CA ILE A 139 0.57 17.48 5.46
C ILE A 139 0.80 17.96 4.01
N ILE A 140 1.47 17.16 3.18
CA ILE A 140 1.77 17.51 1.79
C ILE A 140 0.52 17.35 0.91
N THR A 141 -0.34 16.37 1.20
CA THR A 141 -1.46 16.01 0.34
C THR A 141 -2.40 17.17 -0.06
N PRO A 142 -2.87 18.03 0.87
CA PRO A 142 -3.68 19.20 0.53
C PRO A 142 -3.04 20.18 -0.44
N GLN A 143 -1.70 20.24 -0.48
CA GLN A 143 -0.97 21.18 -1.32
C GLN A 143 -1.08 20.85 -2.82
N PHE A 144 -1.46 19.61 -3.17
CA PHE A 144 -1.71 19.22 -4.55
C PHE A 144 -3.09 19.66 -5.07
N PHE A 145 -4.03 20.00 -4.18
CA PHE A 145 -5.37 20.46 -4.55
C PHE A 145 -5.42 21.97 -4.60
N ILE A 146 -4.85 22.53 -5.66
CA ILE A 146 -4.74 23.97 -5.87
C ILE A 146 -6.13 24.56 -6.14
N SER A 147 -6.56 25.52 -5.31
CA SER A 147 -7.89 26.14 -5.43
C SER A 147 -8.13 26.84 -6.77
N SER A 148 -7.07 27.32 -7.44
CA SER A 148 -7.15 27.94 -8.77
C SER A 148 -7.46 26.97 -9.90
N GLU A 149 -7.32 25.66 -9.66
CA GLU A 149 -7.58 24.60 -10.64
C GLU A 149 -8.96 23.94 -10.48
N ALA A 150 -9.80 24.49 -9.60
CA ALA A 150 -11.18 24.07 -9.48
C ALA A 150 -11.94 24.24 -10.81
N PRO A 151 -12.85 23.32 -11.20
CA PRO A 151 -13.30 22.12 -10.47
C PRO A 151 -12.58 20.82 -10.87
N THR A 152 -11.66 20.86 -11.84
CA THR A 152 -11.10 19.66 -12.47
C THR A 152 -9.79 19.19 -11.83
N TYR A 153 -9.12 20.03 -11.02
CA TYR A 153 -7.91 19.72 -10.25
C TYR A 153 -6.88 18.80 -10.96
N PRO A 154 -6.45 19.13 -12.20
CA PRO A 154 -5.51 18.32 -12.97
C PRO A 154 -4.20 18.04 -12.23
N THR A 155 -3.69 18.98 -11.42
CA THR A 155 -2.46 18.76 -10.64
C THR A 155 -2.64 17.68 -9.58
N GLY A 156 -3.80 17.65 -8.90
CA GLY A 156 -4.15 16.58 -7.97
C GLY A 156 -4.16 15.22 -8.67
N PHE A 157 -4.88 15.08 -9.79
CA PHE A 157 -4.94 13.83 -10.57
C PHE A 157 -3.59 13.38 -11.14
N ARG A 158 -2.73 14.31 -11.54
CA ARG A 158 -1.33 14.02 -11.93
C ARG A 158 -0.52 13.48 -10.75
N ALA A 159 -0.71 14.03 -9.55
CA ALA A 159 -0.06 13.50 -8.34
C ALA A 159 -0.47 12.05 -8.06
N TYR A 160 -1.76 11.69 -8.23
CA TYR A 160 -2.21 10.28 -8.14
C TYR A 160 -1.49 9.39 -9.16
N PHE A 161 -1.39 9.82 -10.41
CA PHE A 161 -0.75 9.04 -11.47
C PHE A 161 0.75 8.79 -11.18
N VAL A 162 1.47 9.85 -10.80
CA VAL A 162 2.91 9.77 -10.49
C VAL A 162 3.16 8.90 -9.26
N THR A 163 2.38 9.10 -8.20
CA THR A 163 2.54 8.33 -6.95
C THR A 163 2.20 6.86 -7.16
N ALA A 164 1.10 6.53 -7.84
CA ALA A 164 0.75 5.14 -8.16
C ALA A 164 1.84 4.46 -9.01
N SER A 165 2.39 5.15 -10.01
CA SER A 165 3.48 4.63 -10.84
C SER A 165 4.75 4.35 -10.03
N MET A 166 5.17 5.31 -9.20
CA MET A 166 6.34 5.14 -8.33
C MET A 166 6.14 4.00 -7.32
N MET A 167 4.94 3.88 -6.76
CA MET A 167 4.60 2.80 -5.83
C MET A 167 4.72 1.43 -6.48
N ILE A 168 4.22 1.24 -7.71
CA ILE A 168 4.36 -0.02 -8.45
C ILE A 168 5.82 -0.38 -8.63
N VAL A 169 6.66 0.58 -9.04
CA VAL A 169 8.10 0.36 -9.24
C VAL A 169 8.80 -0.04 -7.94
N ILE A 170 8.53 0.68 -6.83
CA ILE A 170 9.15 0.39 -5.54
C ILE A 170 8.66 -0.96 -4.98
N GLN A 171 7.39 -1.31 -5.16
CA GLN A 171 6.82 -2.59 -4.74
C GLN A 171 7.39 -3.76 -5.56
N ALA A 172 7.54 -3.61 -6.87
CA ALA A 172 8.18 -4.60 -7.72
C ALA A 172 9.66 -4.79 -7.32
N ALA A 173 10.39 -3.71 -7.07
CA ALA A 173 11.77 -3.77 -6.58
C ALA A 173 11.86 -4.45 -5.21
N LEU A 174 10.90 -4.18 -4.31
CA LEU A 174 10.83 -4.82 -3.00
C LEU A 174 10.55 -6.33 -3.11
N MET A 175 9.64 -6.72 -4.00
CA MET A 175 9.33 -8.11 -4.29
C MET A 175 10.56 -8.85 -4.84
N MET A 176 11.27 -8.25 -5.81
CA MET A 176 12.53 -8.80 -6.31
C MET A 176 13.57 -8.95 -5.20
N TYR A 177 13.74 -7.91 -4.37
CA TYR A 177 14.65 -7.96 -3.23
C TYR A 177 14.34 -9.14 -2.29
N TYR A 178 13.08 -9.34 -1.92
CA TYR A 178 12.69 -10.46 -1.06
C TYR A 178 12.88 -11.81 -1.72
N LEU A 179 12.60 -11.94 -3.03
CA LEU A 179 12.87 -13.17 -3.77
C LEU A 179 14.38 -13.46 -3.88
N ASN A 180 15.19 -12.46 -4.15
CA ASN A 180 16.65 -12.60 -4.24
C ASN A 180 17.25 -12.96 -2.88
N GLU A 181 16.80 -12.32 -1.79
CA GLU A 181 17.28 -12.59 -0.45
C GLU A 181 16.86 -13.98 0.02
N ASN A 182 15.62 -14.39 -0.24
CA ASN A 182 15.17 -15.76 0.02
C ASN A 182 15.98 -16.78 -0.77
N ARG A 183 16.24 -16.56 -2.08
CA ARG A 183 17.10 -17.45 -2.89
C ARG A 183 18.53 -17.51 -2.37
N ARG A 184 19.09 -16.40 -1.90
CA ARG A 184 20.43 -16.35 -1.31
C ARG A 184 20.49 -17.13 0.00
N ARG A 185 19.44 -17.04 0.82
CA ARG A 185 19.33 -17.80 2.07
C ARG A 185 19.06 -19.28 1.84
N ASP A 186 18.23 -19.65 0.86
CA ASP A 186 18.02 -21.05 0.46
C ASP A 186 19.35 -21.71 0.03
N ARG A 187 20.18 -21.03 -0.77
CA ARG A 187 21.53 -21.50 -1.14
C ARG A 187 22.50 -21.66 0.04
N ARG A 188 22.32 -20.88 1.11
CA ARG A 188 23.13 -20.98 2.33
C ARG A 188 22.62 -22.10 3.24
N SER A 189 21.31 -22.24 3.38
CA SER A 189 20.70 -23.35 4.12
C SER A 189 21.02 -24.71 3.48
N GLU A 190 20.98 -24.83 2.16
CA GLU A 190 21.41 -26.07 1.47
C GLU A 190 22.89 -26.43 1.74
N ALA A 191 23.75 -25.42 1.99
CA ALA A 191 25.14 -25.64 2.38
C ALA A 191 25.32 -25.98 3.88
N THR A 192 24.38 -25.60 4.75
CA THR A 192 24.45 -25.81 6.22
C THR A 192 23.67 -27.05 6.70
N VAL A 193 22.67 -27.53 5.95
CA VAL A 193 21.88 -28.74 6.26
C VAL A 193 22.73 -30.03 6.29
N ILE A 194 23.96 -30.00 5.80
CA ILE A 194 24.90 -31.13 5.92
C ILE A 194 25.42 -31.30 7.37
N THR A 195 25.17 -30.35 8.29
CA THR A 195 25.92 -30.28 9.56
C THR A 195 25.15 -30.24 10.88
N ASP A 196 23.81 -30.13 10.94
CA ASP A 196 23.17 -29.97 12.28
C ASP A 196 21.73 -30.51 12.40
N GLU A 197 21.61 -31.75 12.92
CA GLU A 197 20.37 -32.36 13.41
C GLU A 197 20.11 -31.94 14.87
N GLY A 198 19.68 -30.69 15.11
CA GLY A 198 19.47 -30.19 16.48
C GLY A 198 18.60 -28.94 16.63
N ASN A 199 17.64 -28.71 15.73
CA ASN A 199 17.19 -27.34 15.44
C ASN A 199 15.92 -26.84 16.19
N GLN A 200 15.54 -27.42 17.34
CA GLN A 200 14.30 -27.01 18.05
C GLN A 200 14.54 -26.16 19.31
N HIS A 201 15.66 -26.37 20.02
CA HIS A 201 16.02 -25.56 21.20
C HIS A 201 16.60 -24.18 20.83
N HIS A 202 17.29 -24.07 19.69
CA HIS A 202 17.90 -22.83 19.23
C HIS A 202 16.85 -21.76 18.84
N ILE A 203 15.64 -22.16 18.43
CA ILE A 203 14.58 -21.26 17.99
C ILE A 203 14.06 -20.41 19.17
N LEU A 204 13.93 -21.02 20.35
CA LEU A 204 13.44 -20.34 21.55
C LEU A 204 14.49 -19.37 22.14
N GLU A 205 15.78 -19.74 22.13
CA GLU A 205 16.85 -18.84 22.59
C GLU A 205 17.06 -17.66 21.64
N THR A 206 16.92 -17.87 20.33
CA THR A 206 17.10 -16.80 19.32
C THR A 206 15.96 -15.76 19.37
N ASP A 207 14.74 -16.17 19.74
CA ASP A 207 13.58 -15.28 19.90
C ASP A 207 13.65 -14.49 21.23
N LEU A 208 14.31 -15.06 22.25
CA LEU A 208 14.57 -14.40 23.55
C LEU A 208 15.71 -13.36 23.47
N MET A 209 16.59 -13.41 22.47
CA MET A 209 17.77 -12.54 22.34
C MET A 209 17.57 -11.24 21.53
N ASP A 210 16.33 -10.84 21.21
CA ASP A 210 15.99 -9.64 20.39
C ASP A 210 16.82 -9.53 19.09
N LEU A 211 17.17 -10.67 18.48
CA LEU A 211 18.04 -10.73 17.31
C LEU A 211 17.35 -10.16 16.07
N THR A 212 18.11 -9.42 15.27
CA THR A 212 17.59 -8.73 14.10
C THR A 212 17.23 -9.70 12.97
N ASP A 213 16.30 -9.34 12.06
CA ASP A 213 15.92 -10.15 10.88
C ASP A 213 17.10 -10.57 9.97
N ARG A 214 18.22 -9.83 10.05
CA ARG A 214 19.49 -10.16 9.38
C ARG A 214 20.36 -11.18 10.12
N GLU A 215 20.19 -11.28 11.43
CA GLU A 215 20.98 -12.14 12.32
C GLU A 215 20.31 -13.49 12.52
N GLN A 216 18.99 -13.59 12.31
CA GLN A 216 18.25 -14.84 12.35
C GLN A 216 18.47 -15.69 11.07
N PRO A 217 19.13 -16.86 11.15
CA PRO A 217 19.43 -17.71 9.98
C PRO A 217 18.17 -18.32 9.35
N ASN A 218 17.17 -18.63 10.18
CA ASN A 218 15.91 -19.26 9.77
C ASN A 218 14.83 -18.27 9.31
N PHE A 219 15.08 -16.96 9.39
CA PHE A 219 14.10 -15.94 9.01
C PHE A 219 13.90 -15.91 7.49
N ARG A 220 12.66 -16.13 7.04
CA ARG A 220 12.26 -16.05 5.63
C ARG A 220 11.39 -14.83 5.41
N TYR A 221 11.77 -13.99 4.45
CA TYR A 221 10.98 -12.82 4.10
C TYR A 221 9.70 -13.24 3.39
N THR A 222 8.58 -12.65 3.79
CA THR A 222 7.30 -12.87 3.12
C THR A 222 7.08 -11.79 2.06
N TRP A 223 6.68 -12.24 0.88
CA TRP A 223 6.39 -11.45 -0.31
C TRP A 223 4.95 -11.68 -0.79
#